data_AF-A0A3M1YIA8-F1
#
_entry.id   AF-A0A3M1YIA8-F1
#
_cell.length_a   1.000
_cell.length_b   1.000
_cell.length_c   1.000
_cell.angle_alpha   90.00
_cell.angle_beta   90.00
_cell.angle_gamma   90.00
#
_symmetry.space_group_name_H-M   'P 1'
#
loop_
_entity.id
_entity.type
_entity.pdbx_description
1 polymer ?
#
loop_
_entity_poly.entity_id
_entity_poly.type
_entity_poly.pdbx_seq_one_letter_code
_entity_poly.pdbx_strand_id
1 'polypeptide(L)'
;MTDLNSVRAAIRAGDKAKARQLLKPILKDTPTADAWTLAAMAVDDDQQAITCLKRALALDEWHTAANRMLSQLQQVDTSRIQKTEQPNIQPLQDDLAESQRKIRNRFILVMGFVALVMLIVIVLSLIGFMPTS
;
A
#
# COMPACT_ATOMS: atom_id res chain seq x y z
N MET A 1 -2.82 -14.25 40.21
CA MET A 1 -1.95 -13.52 39.27
C MET A 1 -2.66 -13.51 37.92
N THR A 2 -2.77 -12.34 37.30
CA THR A 2 -3.39 -12.23 35.97
C THR A 2 -2.26 -12.21 34.96
N ASP A 3 -2.05 -13.34 34.30
CA ASP A 3 -0.92 -13.52 33.39
C ASP A 3 -1.30 -13.17 31.94
N LEU A 4 -0.36 -12.61 31.17
CA LEU A 4 -0.53 -12.35 29.74
C LEU A 4 -0.88 -13.63 28.95
N ASN A 5 -0.46 -14.79 29.46
CA ASN A 5 -0.81 -16.09 28.87
C ASN A 5 -2.30 -16.41 28.98
N SER A 6 -2.96 -16.06 30.09
CA SER A 6 -4.40 -16.22 30.24
C SER A 6 -5.18 -15.30 29.29
N VAL A 7 -4.66 -14.09 29.06
CA VAL A 7 -5.21 -13.16 28.06
C VAL A 7 -5.09 -13.75 26.65
N ARG A 8 -3.92 -14.27 26.28
CA ARG A 8 -3.69 -14.93 24.98
C ARG A 8 -4.62 -16.12 24.78
N ALA A 9 -4.84 -16.93 25.82
CA ALA A 9 -5.78 -18.04 25.77
C ALA A 9 -7.22 -17.58 25.53
N ALA A 10 -7.67 -16.52 26.21
CA ALA A 10 -8.99 -15.94 26.01
C ALA A 10 -9.18 -15.38 24.58
N ILE A 11 -8.17 -14.68 24.05
CA ILE A 11 -8.18 -14.19 22.66
C ILE A 11 -8.27 -15.36 21.67
N ARG A 12 -7.47 -16.41 21.86
CA ARG A 12 -7.49 -17.62 21.01
C ARG A 12 -8.83 -18.36 21.06
N ALA A 13 -9.51 -18.32 22.20
CA ALA A 13 -10.84 -18.88 22.37
C ALA A 13 -11.94 -17.99 21.76
N GLY A 14 -11.62 -16.79 21.25
CA GLY A 14 -12.59 -15.82 20.75
C GLY A 14 -13.31 -15.04 21.85
N ASP A 15 -12.97 -15.27 23.13
CA ASP A 15 -13.59 -14.61 24.28
C ASP A 15 -12.91 -13.25 24.54
N LYS A 16 -13.23 -12.29 23.66
CA LYS A 16 -12.73 -10.92 23.72
C LYS A 16 -13.18 -10.17 24.97
N ALA A 17 -14.36 -10.51 25.51
CA ALA A 17 -14.89 -9.87 26.72
C ALA A 17 -14.03 -10.25 27.95
N LYS A 18 -13.74 -11.55 28.10
CA LYS A 18 -12.85 -12.05 29.14
C LYS A 18 -11.42 -11.54 28.96
N ALA A 19 -10.91 -11.48 27.73
CA ALA A 19 -9.60 -10.91 27.45
C ALA A 19 -9.50 -9.45 27.95
N ARG A 20 -10.51 -8.61 27.65
CA ARG A 20 -10.59 -7.23 28.15
C ARG A 20 -10.65 -7.16 29.67
N GLN A 21 -11.41 -8.04 30.32
CA GLN A 21 -11.50 -8.07 31.78
C GLN A 21 -10.15 -8.42 32.43
N LEU A 22 -9.42 -9.37 31.86
CA LEU A 22 -8.09 -9.77 32.33
C LEU A 22 -7.03 -8.69 32.04
N LEU A 23 -7.16 -7.95 30.94
CA LEU A 23 -6.24 -6.86 30.58
C LEU A 23 -6.38 -5.62 31.46
N LYS A 24 -7.58 -5.30 31.96
CA LYS A 24 -7.81 -4.12 32.81
C LYS A 24 -6.81 -3.97 33.97
N PRO A 25 -6.62 -4.98 34.85
CA PRO A 25 -5.64 -4.86 35.93
C PRO A 25 -4.20 -4.78 35.42
N ILE A 26 -3.85 -5.55 34.37
CA ILE A 26 -2.48 -5.55 33.81
C ILE A 26 -2.11 -4.17 33.27
N LEU A 27 -3.00 -3.54 32.49
CA LEU A 27 -2.74 -2.20 31.94
C LEU A 27 -2.70 -1.11 33.02
N LYS A 28 -3.33 -1.33 34.16
CA LYS A 28 -3.32 -0.40 35.29
C LYS A 28 -2.03 -0.52 36.11
N ASP A 29 -1.61 -1.73 36.39
CA ASP A 29 -0.46 -1.99 37.28
C ASP A 29 0.86 -1.96 36.50
N THR A 30 0.92 -2.60 35.32
CA THR A 30 2.14 -2.73 34.51
C THR A 30 1.82 -2.61 33.01
N PRO A 31 1.62 -1.37 32.50
CA PRO A 31 1.40 -1.16 31.08
C PRO A 31 2.67 -1.50 30.28
N THR A 32 2.61 -2.59 29.52
CA THR A 32 3.69 -3.04 28.62
C THR A 32 3.22 -3.02 27.17
N ALA A 33 4.16 -2.97 26.23
CA ALA A 33 3.86 -3.04 24.81
C ALA A 33 3.10 -4.32 24.43
N ASP A 34 3.47 -5.47 25.02
CA ASP A 34 2.72 -6.73 24.89
C ASP A 34 1.27 -6.62 25.36
N ALA A 35 1.04 -6.00 26.53
CA ALA A 35 -0.31 -5.85 27.07
C ALA A 35 -1.18 -4.96 26.19
N TRP A 36 -0.64 -3.85 25.68
CA TRP A 36 -1.36 -2.97 24.74
C TRP A 36 -1.61 -3.63 23.38
N THR A 37 -0.67 -4.46 22.90
CA THR A 37 -0.85 -5.26 21.69
C THR A 37 -1.96 -6.28 21.85
N LEU A 38 -2.04 -6.97 22.99
CA LEU A 38 -3.13 -7.89 23.30
C LEU A 38 -4.47 -7.16 23.47
N ALA A 39 -4.46 -5.93 23.99
CA ALA A 39 -5.66 -5.10 24.06
C ALA A 39 -6.20 -4.77 22.67
N ALA A 40 -5.33 -4.50 21.70
CA ALA A 40 -5.72 -4.28 20.30
C ALA A 40 -6.39 -5.52 19.68
N MET A 41 -5.99 -6.74 20.08
CA MET A 41 -6.63 -7.98 19.62
C MET A 41 -7.96 -8.26 20.30
N ALA A 42 -8.18 -7.70 21.49
CA ALA A 42 -9.39 -7.91 22.29
C ALA A 42 -10.51 -6.91 21.98
N VAL A 43 -10.24 -5.87 21.18
CA VAL A 43 -11.26 -4.94 20.67
C VAL A 43 -11.81 -5.42 19.32
N ASP A 44 -13.00 -4.94 18.99
CA ASP A 44 -13.71 -5.28 17.76
C ASP A 44 -13.63 -4.17 16.70
N ASP A 45 -13.21 -2.98 17.12
CA ASP A 45 -13.13 -1.78 16.29
C ASP A 45 -11.69 -1.50 15.89
N ASP A 46 -11.45 -1.37 14.58
CA ASP A 46 -10.13 -1.19 14.01
C ASP A 46 -9.48 0.14 14.47
N GLN A 47 -10.28 1.20 14.66
CA GLN A 47 -9.77 2.50 15.13
C GLN A 47 -9.30 2.44 16.59
N GLN A 48 -10.05 1.73 17.44
CA GLN A 48 -9.62 1.42 18.81
C GLN A 48 -8.38 0.52 18.82
N ALA A 49 -8.31 -0.49 17.94
CA ALA A 49 -7.15 -1.35 17.82
C ALA A 49 -5.90 -0.55 17.45
N ILE A 50 -5.98 0.34 16.46
CA ILE A 50 -4.91 1.25 16.06
C ILE A 50 -4.48 2.14 17.23
N THR A 51 -5.43 2.68 18.00
CA THR A 51 -5.12 3.50 19.18
C THR A 51 -4.35 2.73 20.25
N CYS A 52 -4.75 1.48 20.51
CA CYS A 52 -4.02 0.59 21.42
C CYS A 52 -2.61 0.27 20.91
N LEU A 53 -2.45 0.01 19.61
CA LEU A 53 -1.15 -0.28 19.00
C LEU A 53 -0.21 0.93 19.01
N LYS A 54 -0.73 2.14 18.77
CA LYS A 54 0.05 3.38 18.94
C LYS A 54 0.56 3.55 20.36
N ARG A 55 -0.24 3.19 21.37
CA ARG A 55 0.20 3.18 22.77
C ARG A 55 1.26 2.11 23.04
N ALA A 56 1.15 0.94 22.43
CA ALA A 56 2.18 -0.10 22.52
C ALA A 56 3.53 0.41 21.96
N LEU A 57 3.49 1.03 20.77
CA LEU A 57 4.68 1.58 20.11
C LEU A 57 5.26 2.80 20.83
N ALA A 58 4.46 3.54 21.58
CA ALA A 58 4.95 4.61 22.45
C ALA A 58 5.76 4.09 23.66
N LEU A 59 5.54 2.84 24.05
CA LEU A 59 6.31 2.17 25.11
C LEU A 59 7.53 1.43 24.56
N ASP A 60 7.37 0.79 23.41
CA ASP A 60 8.44 0.08 22.70
C ASP A 60 8.27 0.28 21.18
N GLU A 61 9.06 1.21 20.63
CA GLU A 61 9.02 1.55 19.20
C GLU A 61 9.42 0.36 18.31
N TRP A 62 10.25 -0.55 18.83
CA TRP A 62 10.76 -1.70 18.11
C TRP A 62 9.91 -2.95 18.33
N HIS A 63 8.72 -2.80 18.92
CA HIS A 63 7.81 -3.91 19.14
C HIS A 63 7.26 -4.44 17.81
N THR A 64 7.92 -5.49 17.30
CA THR A 64 7.65 -6.10 15.99
C THR A 64 6.19 -6.52 15.81
N ALA A 65 5.56 -7.07 16.84
CA ALA A 65 4.17 -7.49 16.80
C ALA A 65 3.20 -6.31 16.62
N ALA A 66 3.41 -5.21 17.34
CA ALA A 66 2.56 -4.02 17.22
C ALA A 66 2.73 -3.33 15.86
N ASN A 67 3.97 -3.18 15.39
CA ASN A 67 4.26 -2.57 14.08
C ASN A 67 3.61 -3.36 12.94
N ARG A 68 3.72 -4.70 12.99
CA ARG A 68 3.11 -5.57 11.99
C ARG A 68 1.59 -5.44 11.98
N MET A 69 0.96 -5.47 13.16
CA MET A 69 -0.49 -5.37 13.28
C MET A 69 -1.01 -3.99 12.86
N LEU A 70 -0.30 -2.91 13.22
CA LEU A 70 -0.67 -1.55 12.83
C LEU A 70 -0.62 -1.37 11.31
N SER A 71 0.44 -1.87 10.68
CA SER A 71 0.60 -1.82 9.22
C SER A 71 -0.54 -2.55 8.49
N GLN A 72 -0.99 -3.69 9.03
CA GLN A 72 -2.10 -4.45 8.46
C GLN A 72 -3.43 -3.68 8.53
N LEU A 73 -3.73 -3.08 9.68
CA LEU A 73 -4.97 -2.32 9.86
C LEU A 73 -5.00 -1.06 8.98
N GLN A 74 -3.87 -0.35 8.85
CA GLN A 74 -3.77 0.85 8.00
C GLN A 74 -3.91 0.56 6.51
N GLN A 75 -3.44 -0.60 6.04
CA GLN A 75 -3.62 -1.03 4.66
C GLN A 75 -5.10 -1.30 4.37
N VAL A 76 -5.82 -1.94 5.30
CA VAL A 76 -7.26 -2.19 5.17
C VAL A 76 -8.03 -0.88 5.08
N ASP A 77 -7.72 0.11 5.92
CA ASP A 77 -8.34 1.44 5.87
C ASP A 77 -8.13 2.11 4.49
N THR A 78 -6.89 2.12 4.00
CA THR A 78 -6.54 2.75 2.71
C THR A 78 -7.22 2.05 1.52
N SER A 79 -7.28 0.72 1.53
CA SER A 79 -7.98 -0.05 0.50
C SER A 79 -9.50 0.05 0.59
N ARG A 80 -10.08 0.22 1.79
CA ARG A 80 -11.53 0.38 1.99
C ARG A 80 -12.04 1.74 1.48
N ILE A 81 -11.24 2.79 1.68
CA ILE A 81 -11.50 4.13 1.11
C ILE A 81 -11.45 4.06 -0.42
N GLN A 82 -10.46 3.37 -1.01
CA GLN A 82 -10.37 3.20 -2.46
C GLN A 82 -11.49 2.34 -3.07
N LYS A 83 -12.12 1.45 -2.30
CA LYS A 83 -13.16 0.53 -2.79
C LYS A 83 -14.59 1.06 -2.63
N THR A 84 -14.82 2.05 -1.78
CA THR A 84 -16.18 2.56 -1.47
C THR A 84 -16.39 3.99 -1.96
N GLU A 85 -15.31 4.75 -2.17
CA GLU A 85 -15.33 5.99 -2.93
C GLU A 85 -14.49 5.77 -4.20
N GLN A 86 -15.17 5.32 -5.25
CA GLN A 86 -14.92 5.94 -6.55
C GLN A 86 -15.32 7.39 -6.33
N PRO A 87 -14.38 8.34 -6.15
CA PRO A 87 -14.78 9.72 -6.15
C PRO A 87 -15.35 9.92 -7.56
N ASN A 88 -16.60 10.38 -7.63
CA ASN A 88 -17.17 10.94 -8.84
C ASN A 88 -16.40 12.22 -9.17
N ILE A 89 -15.12 12.08 -9.48
CA ILE A 89 -14.37 13.06 -10.25
C ILE A 89 -14.84 12.81 -11.67
N GLN A 90 -15.90 13.54 -12.04
CA GLN A 90 -16.16 13.87 -13.42
C GLN A 90 -14.83 14.33 -14.05
N PRO A 91 -14.55 13.87 -15.27
CA PRO A 91 -13.20 13.55 -15.72
C PRO A 91 -12.36 14.82 -15.86
N LEU A 92 -11.44 15.02 -14.91
CA LEU A 92 -10.19 15.73 -15.20
C LEU A 92 -9.19 14.73 -15.84
N GLN A 93 -9.68 13.90 -16.76
CA GLN A 93 -8.92 12.91 -17.53
C GLN A 93 -8.68 13.38 -18.98
N ASP A 94 -9.25 14.52 -19.38
CA ASP A 94 -8.88 15.19 -20.62
C ASP A 94 -7.47 15.83 -20.53
N ASP A 95 -7.08 16.38 -19.38
CA ASP A 95 -5.85 17.17 -19.27
C ASP A 95 -4.54 16.32 -19.29
N LEU A 96 -4.59 15.09 -18.74
CA LEU A 96 -3.42 14.20 -18.75
C LEU A 96 -3.32 13.35 -20.03
N ALA A 97 -4.43 13.15 -20.75
CA ALA A 97 -4.44 12.46 -22.04
C ALA A 97 -3.92 13.34 -23.18
N GLU A 98 -4.16 14.66 -23.14
CA GLU A 98 -3.62 15.61 -24.13
C GLU A 98 -2.09 15.74 -24.07
N SER A 99 -1.51 15.78 -22.86
CA SER A 99 -0.05 15.92 -22.71
C SER A 99 0.72 14.68 -23.21
N GLN A 100 0.17 13.49 -22.99
CA GLN A 100 0.77 12.22 -23.44
C GLN A 100 0.59 11.96 -24.95
N ARG A 101 -0.43 12.55 -25.60
CA ARG A 101 -0.59 12.50 -27.07
C ARG A 101 0.47 13.31 -27.79
N LYS A 102 0.88 14.46 -27.23
CA LYS A 102 1.82 15.38 -27.87
C LYS A 102 3.26 14.83 -27.90
N ILE A 103 3.67 14.08 -26.88
CA ILE A 103 5.01 13.48 -26.79
C ILE A 103 5.14 12.27 -27.72
N ARG A 104 4.13 11.39 -27.73
CA ARG A 104 4.10 10.18 -28.57
C ARG A 104 4.07 10.51 -30.07
N ASN A 105 3.32 11.54 -30.49
CA ASN A 105 3.26 11.91 -31.90
C ASN A 105 4.58 12.50 -32.43
N ARG A 106 5.35 13.21 -31.59
CA ARG A 106 6.67 13.72 -31.99
C ARG A 106 7.68 12.58 -32.17
N PHE A 107 7.63 11.57 -31.32
CA PHE A 107 8.55 10.42 -31.41
C PHE A 107 8.28 9.52 -32.62
N ILE A 108 7.01 9.27 -32.95
CA ILE A 108 6.61 8.45 -34.10
C ILE A 108 7.00 9.13 -35.42
N LEU A 109 6.87 10.46 -35.51
CA LEU A 109 7.19 11.21 -36.73
C LEU A 109 8.70 11.24 -37.00
N VAL A 110 9.53 11.39 -35.96
CA VAL A 110 11.00 11.34 -36.10
C VAL A 110 11.48 9.94 -36.49
N MET A 111 10.96 8.88 -35.85
CA MET A 111 11.30 7.50 -36.22
C MET A 111 10.88 7.14 -37.65
N GLY A 112 9.70 7.60 -38.08
CA GLY A 112 9.25 7.43 -39.46
C GLY A 112 10.14 8.15 -40.47
N PHE A 113 10.57 9.38 -40.17
CA PHE A 113 11.46 10.14 -41.06
C PHE A 113 12.85 9.50 -41.18
N VAL A 114 13.41 9.00 -40.07
CA VAL A 114 14.69 8.28 -40.08
C VAL A 114 14.61 7.00 -40.90
N ALA A 115 13.54 6.21 -40.75
CA ALA A 115 13.34 4.99 -41.53
C ALA A 115 13.17 5.29 -43.03
N LEU A 116 12.43 6.36 -43.38
CA LEU A 116 12.25 6.79 -44.77
C LEU A 116 13.58 7.22 -45.41
N VAL A 117 14.37 8.03 -44.71
CA VAL A 117 15.69 8.48 -45.21
C VAL A 117 16.63 7.29 -45.39
N MET A 118 16.67 6.36 -44.43
CA MET A 118 17.43 5.10 -44.55
C MET A 118 17.01 4.30 -45.79
N LEU A 119 15.71 4.15 -46.03
CA LEU A 119 15.19 3.39 -47.18
C LEU A 119 15.56 4.08 -48.50
N ILE A 120 15.45 5.41 -48.58
CA ILE A 120 15.86 6.18 -49.76
C ILE A 120 17.36 6.01 -50.03
N VAL A 121 18.20 6.08 -49.00
CA VAL A 121 19.65 5.86 -49.14
C VAL A 121 19.93 4.45 -49.65
N ILE A 122 19.28 3.42 -49.10
CA ILE A 122 19.42 2.04 -49.56
C ILE A 122 19.00 1.89 -51.03
N VAL A 123 17.87 2.46 -51.43
CA VAL A 123 17.38 2.41 -52.81
C VAL A 123 18.32 3.15 -53.76
N LEU A 124 18.83 4.32 -53.38
CA LEU A 124 19.81 5.06 -54.19
C LEU A 124 21.14 4.30 -54.30
N SER A 125 21.57 3.62 -53.23
CA SER A 125 22.74 2.74 -53.29
C SER A 125 22.52 1.56 -54.22
N LEU A 126 21.33 0.96 -54.25
CA LEU A 126 21.00 -0.14 -55.16
C LEU A 126 20.91 0.32 -56.63
N ILE A 127 20.36 1.51 -56.88
CA ILE A 127 20.24 2.08 -58.23
C ILE A 127 21.60 2.57 -58.74
N GLY A 128 22.43 3.15 -57.87
CA GLY A 128 23.80 3.57 -58.20
C GLY A 128 24.79 2.41 -58.33
N PHE A 129 24.43 1.21 -57.88
CA PHE A 129 25.22 -0.01 -57.97
C PHE A 129 24.74 -0.92 -59.11
N MET A 130 24.25 -0.35 -60.21
CA MET A 130 24.25 -1.05 -61.50
C MET A 130 25.62 -0.82 -62.14
N PRO A 131 26.50 -1.84 -62.23
CA PRO A 131 27.72 -1.73 -62.99
C PRO A 131 27.34 -1.59 -64.46
N THR A 132 27.40 -0.38 -64.99
CA THR A 132 27.53 -0.19 -66.44
C THR A 132 28.91 -0.71 -66.81
N SER A 133 28.92 -1.95 -67.30
CA SER A 133 29.91 -2.65 -68.13
C SER A 133 31.33 -2.08 -68.20
#